data_AF-A0A537JGU8-F1
#
_entry.id   AF-A0A537JGU8-F1
#
_cell.length_a   1.000
_cell.length_b   1.000
_cell.length_c   1.000
_cell.angle_alpha   90.00
_cell.angle_beta   90.00
_cell.angle_gamma   90.00
#
_symmetry.space_group_name_H-M   'P 1'
#
loop_
_entity.id
_entity.type
_entity.pdbx_description
1 polymer ?
#
loop_
_entity_poly.entity_id
_entity_poly.type
_entity_poly.pdbx_seq_one_letter_code
_entity_poly.pdbx_strand_id
1 'polypeptide(L)'
;GIWLPESAYRPRYEWTPPVGPRSGKVRYRRPGVEEILQAHGLGYFFTDMHLVRGGQAISAYRDYFPSLRTMMGPEAHPYYSRRERSPYAAYLIASRGGAGQAAAFVRDPETTLQVWSRDTGYPGDEWYLEFHKTHFPGGLRFWRVTHPKSDLGDKQPYEPERAEERVRAHAEHFAGTVRAILSRTAGEAGGAGMLCSPFDTELFGHWWFEGPRWLRQVFARLEAEGIEPITAGHYLEAHPPREAITLLEGSWGEGGDHRVWMNKDTEWTWEMIYQAEEDLWGLVASDGWQRTPRVRRIVEQLARELLLLQASDWQFLITTWSARNYAETRFAEHSADFTRLLEFARRVRGGGSLSWDEEEYLKSKETQDFCFPDLAGHLEAASQAFRGGVTA
;
A
#
# COMPACT_ATOMS: atom_id res chain seq x y z
N GLY A 1 -0.25 12.70 7.79
CA GLY A 1 -1.03 11.97 6.78
C GLY A 1 -0.67 10.50 6.80
N ILE A 2 -1.23 9.72 5.89
CA ILE A 2 -1.05 8.27 5.83
C ILE A 2 -0.87 7.80 4.38
N TRP A 3 -0.06 6.77 4.17
CA TRP A 3 -0.09 5.98 2.94
C TRP A 3 -1.10 4.84 3.16
N LEU A 4 -2.22 4.87 2.43
CA LEU A 4 -3.12 3.73 2.44
C LEU A 4 -2.40 2.57 1.74
N PRO A 5 -2.34 1.36 2.32
CA PRO A 5 -1.79 0.19 1.64
C PRO A 5 -2.39 0.09 0.24
N GLU A 6 -1.52 0.10 -0.77
CA GLU A 6 -1.90 -0.01 -2.18
C GLU A 6 -2.79 1.13 -2.72
N SER A 7 -2.79 2.29 -2.03
CA SER A 7 -3.78 3.35 -2.24
C SER A 7 -5.22 2.82 -2.28
N ALA A 8 -5.48 1.70 -1.59
CA ALA A 8 -6.76 1.02 -1.63
C ALA A 8 -7.77 1.81 -0.81
N TYR A 9 -8.82 2.28 -1.48
CA TYR A 9 -9.85 3.12 -0.90
C TYR A 9 -11.23 2.54 -1.17
N ARG A 10 -12.12 2.67 -0.18
CA ARG A 10 -13.55 2.44 -0.34
C ARG A 10 -14.36 3.56 0.31
N PRO A 11 -15.44 4.05 -0.32
CA PRO A 11 -16.34 4.99 0.30
C PRO A 11 -17.23 4.28 1.35
N ARG A 12 -18.06 5.07 2.04
CA ARG A 12 -19.13 4.55 2.90
C ARG A 12 -20.19 3.83 2.08
N TYR A 13 -20.47 2.57 2.41
CA TYR A 13 -21.61 1.83 1.84
C TYR A 13 -22.01 0.62 2.71
N GLU A 14 -23.10 -0.05 2.33
CA GLU A 14 -23.48 -1.34 2.91
C GLU A 14 -22.64 -2.48 2.30
N TRP A 15 -21.70 -2.98 3.08
CA TRP A 15 -20.74 -3.99 2.65
C TRP A 15 -21.14 -5.38 3.16
N THR A 16 -20.85 -6.40 2.36
CA THR A 16 -20.93 -7.81 2.74
C THR A 16 -19.57 -8.46 2.45
N PRO A 17 -19.10 -9.42 3.27
CA PRO A 17 -17.91 -10.18 2.96
C PRO A 17 -18.01 -10.75 1.54
N PRO A 18 -16.98 -10.61 0.69
CA PRO A 18 -17.03 -11.13 -0.68
C PRO A 18 -17.01 -12.66 -0.70
N VAL A 19 -16.37 -13.28 0.30
CA VAL A 19 -16.16 -14.74 0.38
C VAL A 19 -16.54 -15.29 1.76
N GLY A 20 -16.52 -16.61 1.89
CA GLY A 20 -16.83 -17.32 3.14
C GLY A 20 -18.33 -17.43 3.46
N PRO A 21 -18.66 -18.11 4.58
CA PRO A 21 -20.03 -18.51 4.91
C PRO A 21 -21.04 -17.35 5.06
N ARG A 22 -20.53 -16.15 5.34
CA ARG A 22 -21.31 -14.92 5.59
C ARG A 22 -21.57 -14.10 4.32
N SER A 23 -20.89 -14.41 3.21
CA SER A 23 -21.03 -13.69 1.95
C SER A 23 -22.48 -13.62 1.49
N GLY A 24 -22.97 -12.40 1.22
CA GLY A 24 -24.34 -12.11 0.81
C GLY A 24 -25.42 -12.28 1.89
N LYS A 25 -25.08 -12.84 3.07
CA LYS A 25 -26.04 -13.12 4.15
C LYS A 25 -26.06 -12.05 5.24
N VAL A 26 -24.95 -11.36 5.43
CA VAL A 26 -24.82 -10.26 6.38
C VAL A 26 -24.47 -8.97 5.66
N ARG A 27 -24.95 -7.84 6.18
CA ARG A 27 -24.63 -6.51 5.65
C ARG A 27 -24.23 -5.61 6.80
N TYR A 28 -23.13 -4.90 6.63
CA TYR A 28 -22.61 -3.95 7.58
C TYR A 28 -22.59 -2.58 6.93
N ARG A 29 -23.12 -1.58 7.63
CA ARG A 29 -22.90 -0.19 7.24
C ARG A 29 -21.48 0.20 7.65
N ARG A 30 -20.52 0.13 6.73
CA ARG A 30 -19.13 0.47 7.03
C ARG A 30 -18.87 1.95 6.78
N PRO A 31 -18.16 2.66 7.68
CA PRO A 31 -17.69 4.01 7.40
C PRO A 31 -16.72 4.02 6.22
N GLY A 32 -16.68 5.10 5.46
CA GLY A 32 -15.67 5.32 4.43
C GLY A 32 -14.27 5.36 5.04
N VAL A 33 -13.24 5.05 4.25
CA VAL A 33 -11.86 5.08 4.74
C VAL A 33 -11.50 6.45 5.30
N GLU A 34 -11.91 7.53 4.63
CA GLU A 34 -11.71 8.91 5.06
C GLU A 34 -12.37 9.23 6.42
N GLU A 35 -13.49 8.57 6.74
CA GLU A 35 -14.13 8.72 8.05
C GLU A 35 -13.28 8.09 9.16
N ILE A 36 -12.70 6.91 8.89
CA ILE A 36 -11.77 6.23 9.80
C ILE A 36 -10.50 7.07 9.99
N LEU A 37 -9.94 7.60 8.90
CA LEU A 37 -8.75 8.46 8.96
C LEU A 37 -8.98 9.68 9.86
N GLN A 38 -10.11 10.39 9.66
CA GLN A 38 -10.42 11.56 10.48
C GLN A 38 -10.62 11.21 11.96
N ALA A 39 -11.27 10.08 12.27
CA ALA A 39 -11.46 9.62 13.64
C ALA A 39 -10.13 9.41 14.38
N HIS A 40 -9.05 9.13 13.64
CA HIS A 40 -7.69 8.97 14.16
C HIS A 40 -6.78 10.19 13.93
N GLY A 41 -7.35 11.35 13.57
CA GLY A 41 -6.59 12.59 13.38
C GLY A 41 -5.69 12.62 12.13
N LEU A 42 -5.93 11.73 11.16
CA LEU A 42 -5.18 11.66 9.91
C LEU A 42 -5.85 12.54 8.85
N GLY A 43 -5.24 13.69 8.56
CA GLY A 43 -5.83 14.70 7.67
C GLY A 43 -5.70 14.47 6.16
N TYR A 44 -4.83 13.56 5.71
CA TYR A 44 -4.62 13.33 4.27
C TYR A 44 -4.04 11.96 3.91
N PHE A 45 -4.26 11.55 2.67
CA PHE A 45 -3.72 10.35 2.03
C PHE A 45 -3.44 10.55 0.53
N PHE A 46 -3.04 9.48 -0.17
CA PHE A 46 -2.69 9.48 -1.59
C PHE A 46 -3.61 8.52 -2.36
N THR A 47 -3.98 8.90 -3.59
CA THR A 47 -4.90 8.14 -4.44
C THR A 47 -4.47 8.21 -5.91
N ASP A 48 -5.18 7.50 -6.78
CA ASP A 48 -4.89 7.44 -8.20
C ASP A 48 -5.97 8.11 -9.04
N MET A 49 -5.61 8.50 -10.26
CA MET A 49 -6.42 9.38 -11.09
C MET A 49 -7.80 8.79 -11.46
N HIS A 50 -7.88 7.47 -11.68
CA HIS A 50 -9.15 6.83 -12.05
C HIS A 50 -10.17 6.82 -10.90
N LEU A 51 -9.75 6.90 -9.63
CA LEU A 51 -10.67 7.03 -8.49
C LEU A 51 -11.37 8.40 -8.46
N VAL A 52 -10.74 9.42 -9.07
CA VAL A 52 -11.22 10.80 -9.08
C VAL A 52 -12.16 11.09 -10.26
N ARG A 53 -11.84 10.57 -11.45
CA ARG A 53 -12.57 10.85 -12.71
C ARG A 53 -13.26 9.65 -13.36
N GLY A 54 -12.99 8.42 -12.93
CA GLY A 54 -13.31 7.21 -13.69
C GLY A 54 -12.32 6.97 -14.84
N GLY A 55 -12.60 6.01 -15.70
CA GLY A 55 -11.69 5.58 -16.77
C GLY A 55 -10.70 4.51 -16.31
N GLN A 56 -9.73 4.20 -17.17
CA GLN A 56 -8.73 3.16 -16.91
C GLN A 56 -7.66 3.63 -15.92
N ALA A 57 -7.27 2.72 -15.04
CA ALA A 57 -6.17 2.92 -14.11
C ALA A 57 -4.82 2.86 -14.82
N ILE A 58 -3.83 3.52 -14.21
CA ILE A 58 -2.45 3.46 -14.66
C ILE A 58 -1.81 2.27 -13.94
N SER A 59 -1.50 1.21 -14.66
CA SER A 59 -0.79 0.08 -14.08
C SER A 59 0.47 -0.22 -14.88
N ALA A 60 1.61 0.13 -14.29
CA ALA A 60 2.91 -0.34 -14.77
C ALA A 60 3.20 -1.77 -14.29
N TYR A 61 2.52 -2.27 -13.24
CA TYR A 61 2.74 -3.61 -12.68
C TYR A 61 2.56 -4.72 -13.72
N ARG A 62 1.63 -4.56 -14.68
CA ARG A 62 1.41 -5.51 -15.78
C ARG A 62 2.64 -5.77 -16.65
N ASP A 63 3.54 -4.78 -16.73
CA ASP A 63 4.76 -4.88 -17.52
C ASP A 63 5.87 -5.61 -16.78
N TYR A 64 5.84 -5.59 -15.45
CA TYR A 64 6.81 -6.27 -14.59
C TYR A 64 6.37 -7.68 -14.18
N PHE A 65 5.06 -7.93 -14.05
CA PHE A 65 4.50 -9.21 -13.61
C PHE A 65 3.61 -9.83 -14.69
N PRO A 66 4.11 -10.80 -15.49
CA PRO A 66 3.36 -11.41 -16.59
C PRO A 66 2.04 -12.07 -16.16
N SER A 67 1.97 -12.60 -14.95
CA SER A 67 0.78 -13.21 -14.34
C SER A 67 -0.42 -12.25 -14.24
N LEU A 68 -0.16 -10.95 -14.13
CA LEU A 68 -1.20 -9.92 -14.07
C LEU A 68 -1.90 -9.69 -15.41
N ARG A 69 -1.30 -10.11 -16.54
CA ARG A 69 -1.88 -9.92 -17.89
C ARG A 69 -3.14 -10.74 -18.14
N THR A 70 -3.29 -11.86 -17.43
CA THR A 70 -4.43 -12.77 -17.57
C THR A 70 -5.54 -12.47 -16.57
N MET A 71 -5.36 -11.49 -15.68
CA MET A 71 -6.37 -11.13 -14.69
C MET A 71 -7.54 -10.37 -15.30
N MET A 72 -8.69 -11.02 -15.31
CA MET A 72 -9.97 -10.38 -15.60
C MET A 72 -10.55 -9.77 -14.33
N GLY A 73 -11.18 -8.61 -14.47
CA GLY A 73 -11.93 -7.95 -13.41
C GLY A 73 -13.03 -7.09 -14.00
N PRO A 74 -13.74 -6.31 -13.18
CA PRO A 74 -14.84 -5.48 -13.66
C PRO A 74 -14.38 -4.51 -14.77
N GLU A 75 -15.34 -4.11 -15.60
CA GLU A 75 -15.11 -3.01 -16.55
C GLU A 75 -14.72 -1.74 -15.78
N ALA A 76 -13.81 -0.97 -16.37
CA ALA A 76 -13.42 0.32 -15.81
C ALA A 76 -14.67 1.18 -15.61
N HIS A 77 -14.73 1.89 -14.48
CA HIS A 77 -15.83 2.81 -14.23
C HIS A 77 -15.93 3.82 -15.38
N PRO A 78 -17.12 4.06 -15.94
CA PRO A 78 -17.28 5.09 -16.95
C PRO A 78 -16.85 6.45 -16.38
N TYR A 79 -16.47 7.39 -17.24
CA TYR A 79 -16.19 8.76 -16.81
C TYR A 79 -17.45 9.34 -16.15
N TYR A 80 -17.40 9.52 -14.82
CA TYR A 80 -18.57 9.87 -14.02
C TYR A 80 -18.80 11.39 -13.91
N SER A 81 -17.78 12.20 -14.24
CA SER A 81 -17.84 13.65 -14.07
C SER A 81 -17.98 14.36 -15.42
N ARG A 82 -18.94 15.31 -15.50
CA ARG A 82 -19.03 16.28 -16.61
C ARG A 82 -17.89 17.33 -16.57
N ARG A 83 -17.21 17.46 -15.43
CA ARG A 83 -16.05 18.34 -15.22
C ARG A 83 -14.79 17.49 -15.16
N GLU A 84 -13.83 17.77 -16.01
CA GLU A 84 -12.52 17.11 -15.96
C GLU A 84 -11.79 17.58 -14.70
N ARG A 85 -11.70 16.69 -13.70
CA ARG A 85 -10.92 16.95 -12.47
C ARG A 85 -9.46 16.73 -12.78
N SER A 86 -8.61 17.63 -12.31
CA SER A 86 -7.17 17.64 -12.55
C SER A 86 -6.41 16.83 -11.48
N PRO A 87 -5.38 16.03 -11.80
CA PRO A 87 -4.55 15.40 -10.76
C PRO A 87 -3.66 16.43 -10.04
N TYR A 88 -3.57 17.66 -10.56
CA TYR A 88 -2.65 18.69 -10.11
C TYR A 88 -3.20 19.56 -8.96
N ALA A 89 -4.12 18.99 -8.18
CA ALA A 89 -4.76 19.60 -7.03
C ALA A 89 -5.08 18.55 -5.97
N ALA A 90 -5.14 18.98 -4.71
CA ALA A 90 -5.65 18.16 -3.62
C ALA A 90 -7.17 18.33 -3.51
N TYR A 91 -7.87 17.24 -3.19
CA TYR A 91 -9.33 17.21 -3.03
C TYR A 91 -9.71 16.84 -1.61
N LEU A 92 -10.79 17.44 -1.09
CA LEU A 92 -11.39 16.99 0.16
C LEU A 92 -12.30 15.79 -0.13
N ILE A 93 -12.00 14.63 0.43
CA ILE A 93 -12.78 13.42 0.22
C ILE A 93 -13.85 13.31 1.28
N ALA A 94 -15.10 13.13 0.87
CA ALA A 94 -16.24 12.88 1.75
C ALA A 94 -17.24 11.93 1.09
N SER A 95 -17.53 10.81 1.75
CA SER A 95 -18.55 9.87 1.29
C SER A 95 -19.97 10.41 1.48
N ARG A 96 -20.86 10.06 0.55
CA ARG A 96 -22.29 10.39 0.66
C ARG A 96 -22.91 9.77 1.92
N GLY A 97 -23.52 10.60 2.75
CA GLY A 97 -24.16 10.17 4.00
C GLY A 97 -23.17 9.72 5.08
N GLY A 98 -21.88 10.06 4.94
CA GLY A 98 -20.87 10.01 6.00
C GLY A 98 -20.72 11.36 6.69
N ALA A 99 -20.05 11.37 7.83
CA ALA A 99 -19.77 12.59 8.60
C ALA A 99 -18.28 12.96 8.60
N GLY A 100 -17.44 12.11 7.99
CA GLY A 100 -16.00 12.26 8.00
C GLY A 100 -15.38 12.69 6.66
N GLN A 101 -14.16 13.24 6.73
CA GLN A 101 -13.43 13.75 5.58
C GLN A 101 -11.90 13.69 5.77
N ALA A 102 -11.18 13.52 4.66
CA ALA A 102 -9.72 13.62 4.60
C ALA A 102 -9.29 14.16 3.22
N ALA A 103 -8.17 14.87 3.15
CA ALA A 103 -7.64 15.33 1.87
C ALA A 103 -6.97 14.18 1.08
N ALA A 104 -7.05 14.20 -0.25
CA ALA A 104 -6.35 13.26 -1.12
C ALA A 104 -5.48 13.99 -2.13
N PHE A 105 -4.23 13.55 -2.24
CA PHE A 105 -3.33 13.88 -3.34
C PHE A 105 -3.44 12.82 -4.43
N VAL A 106 -3.45 13.24 -5.69
CA VAL A 106 -3.66 12.35 -6.83
C VAL A 106 -2.33 12.09 -7.52
N ARG A 107 -2.00 10.82 -7.74
CA ARG A 107 -0.81 10.40 -8.50
C ARG A 107 -0.81 11.00 -9.89
N ASP A 108 0.29 11.65 -10.25
CA ASP A 108 0.48 12.23 -11.57
C ASP A 108 0.78 11.16 -12.64
N PRO A 109 -0.05 11.02 -13.68
CA PRO A 109 0.17 10.05 -14.75
C PRO A 109 1.51 10.20 -15.48
N GLU A 110 1.91 11.43 -15.78
CA GLU A 110 3.01 11.68 -16.73
C GLU A 110 4.36 11.34 -16.10
N THR A 111 4.62 11.84 -14.89
CA THR A 111 5.84 11.52 -14.14
C THR A 111 5.89 10.08 -13.69
N THR A 112 4.74 9.46 -13.36
CA THR A 112 4.69 8.02 -13.07
C THR A 112 5.16 7.22 -14.28
N LEU A 113 4.58 7.43 -15.47
CA LEU A 113 5.00 6.70 -16.68
C LEU A 113 6.45 6.99 -17.07
N GLN A 114 6.91 8.23 -16.90
CA GLN A 114 8.28 8.62 -17.24
C GLN A 114 9.35 7.88 -16.40
N VAL A 115 8.99 7.41 -15.21
CA VAL A 115 9.90 6.67 -14.33
C VAL A 115 9.62 5.17 -14.36
N TRP A 116 8.35 4.76 -14.29
CA TRP A 116 7.92 3.35 -14.16
C TRP A 116 7.67 2.63 -15.48
N SER A 117 7.70 3.30 -16.63
CA SER A 117 7.53 2.59 -17.90
C SER A 117 8.68 1.61 -18.13
N ARG A 118 8.35 0.35 -18.42
CA ARG A 118 9.36 -0.67 -18.77
C ARG A 118 10.08 -0.33 -20.08
N ASP A 119 9.37 0.27 -21.03
CA ASP A 119 9.89 0.52 -22.38
C ASP A 119 10.57 1.88 -22.51
N THR A 120 10.13 2.89 -21.75
CA THR A 120 10.55 4.28 -21.90
C THR A 120 11.00 4.95 -20.61
N GLY A 121 10.94 4.25 -19.48
CA GLY A 121 11.33 4.78 -18.17
C GLY A 121 12.85 4.86 -18.02
N TYR A 122 13.31 5.85 -17.24
CA TYR A 122 14.75 6.05 -17.00
C TYR A 122 15.50 4.80 -16.50
N PRO A 123 14.95 3.96 -15.60
CA PRO A 123 15.65 2.78 -15.10
C PRO A 123 16.08 1.78 -16.20
N GLY A 124 15.45 1.83 -17.38
CA GLY A 124 15.79 1.00 -18.53
C GLY A 124 16.97 1.50 -19.38
N ASP A 125 17.61 2.63 -19.02
CA ASP A 125 18.73 3.17 -19.79
C ASP A 125 19.90 2.18 -19.88
N GLU A 126 20.48 2.07 -21.08
CA GLU A 126 21.54 1.12 -21.40
C GLU A 126 22.81 1.25 -20.56
N TRP A 127 23.02 2.39 -19.90
CA TRP A 127 24.20 2.68 -19.06
C TRP A 127 23.98 2.42 -17.58
N TYR A 128 22.74 2.21 -17.14
CA TYR A 128 22.45 1.89 -15.74
C TYR A 128 22.78 0.45 -15.37
N LEU A 129 23.00 0.21 -14.08
CA LEU A 129 23.37 -1.10 -13.56
C LEU A 129 22.24 -2.12 -13.81
N GLU A 130 22.59 -3.27 -14.40
CA GLU A 130 21.66 -4.38 -14.61
C GLU A 130 21.34 -5.07 -13.29
N PHE A 131 20.07 -5.07 -12.90
CA PHE A 131 19.60 -5.67 -11.66
C PHE A 131 19.72 -7.20 -11.68
N HIS A 132 19.38 -7.84 -12.81
CA HIS A 132 19.16 -9.28 -12.88
C HIS A 132 20.44 -10.08 -13.10
N LYS A 133 21.54 -9.44 -13.52
CA LYS A 133 22.83 -10.11 -13.77
C LYS A 133 23.73 -10.01 -12.56
N THR A 134 23.84 -11.10 -11.82
CA THR A 134 24.68 -11.21 -10.63
C THR A 134 25.87 -12.14 -10.85
N HIS A 135 27.02 -11.75 -10.33
CA HIS A 135 28.24 -12.54 -10.32
C HIS A 135 28.19 -13.61 -9.22
N PHE A 136 28.60 -14.84 -9.55
CA PHE A 136 28.79 -15.90 -8.59
C PHE A 136 30.28 -16.14 -8.32
N PRO A 137 30.72 -16.27 -7.05
CA PRO A 137 29.94 -16.14 -5.81
C PRO A 137 29.69 -14.67 -5.43
N GLY A 138 28.76 -14.46 -4.50
CA GLY A 138 28.58 -13.17 -3.79
C GLY A 138 27.45 -12.27 -4.28
N GLY A 139 26.84 -12.53 -5.43
CA GLY A 139 25.64 -11.81 -5.89
C GLY A 139 25.88 -10.36 -6.33
N LEU A 140 27.15 -9.94 -6.47
CA LEU A 140 27.50 -8.59 -6.89
C LEU A 140 27.10 -8.34 -8.35
N ARG A 141 26.71 -7.12 -8.68
CA ARG A 141 26.27 -6.71 -10.01
C ARG A 141 27.38 -5.88 -10.66
N PHE A 142 27.84 -6.28 -11.84
CA PHE A 142 28.99 -5.64 -12.53
C PHE A 142 28.69 -5.24 -13.98
N TRP A 143 27.44 -5.38 -14.41
CA TRP A 143 27.05 -5.18 -15.80
C TRP A 143 26.00 -4.09 -15.90
N ARG A 144 25.94 -3.44 -17.06
CA ARG A 144 24.90 -2.47 -17.39
C ARG A 144 23.76 -3.09 -18.16
N VAL A 145 22.61 -2.43 -18.18
CA VAL A 145 21.40 -2.87 -18.91
C VAL A 145 21.72 -3.18 -20.37
N THR A 146 22.62 -2.43 -21.02
CA THR A 146 23.10 -2.65 -22.40
C THR A 146 22.05 -2.43 -23.48
N HIS A 147 20.95 -3.16 -23.40
CA HIS A 147 19.73 -2.92 -24.12
C HIS A 147 18.59 -3.54 -23.31
N PRO A 148 17.39 -2.93 -23.22
CA PRO A 148 16.29 -3.46 -22.41
C PRO A 148 15.86 -4.88 -22.79
N LYS A 149 16.13 -5.30 -24.03
CA LYS A 149 15.77 -6.62 -24.58
C LYS A 149 16.96 -7.56 -24.81
N SER A 150 18.19 -7.18 -24.42
CA SER A 150 19.34 -8.08 -24.60
C SER A 150 19.33 -9.20 -23.58
N ASP A 151 19.86 -10.35 -23.97
CA ASP A 151 20.03 -11.49 -23.07
C ASP A 151 21.07 -11.18 -21.98
N LEU A 152 21.09 -11.95 -20.89
CA LEU A 152 22.05 -11.75 -19.80
C LEU A 152 23.49 -11.97 -20.26
N GLY A 153 23.70 -12.84 -21.24
CA GLY A 153 25.02 -13.09 -21.83
C GLY A 153 25.64 -11.85 -22.48
N ASP A 154 24.81 -11.02 -23.11
CA ASP A 154 25.26 -9.88 -23.93
C ASP A 154 25.51 -8.60 -23.12
N LYS A 155 25.13 -8.59 -21.83
CA LYS A 155 25.27 -7.43 -20.95
C LYS A 155 26.75 -7.06 -20.81
N GLN A 156 27.08 -5.82 -21.12
CA GLN A 156 28.42 -5.25 -21.07
C GLN A 156 28.79 -4.80 -19.66
N PRO A 157 30.10 -4.63 -19.35
CA PRO A 157 30.55 -4.10 -18.07
C PRO A 157 29.89 -2.75 -17.73
N TYR A 158 29.61 -2.54 -16.45
CA TYR A 158 29.07 -1.27 -15.95
C TYR A 158 30.15 -0.18 -15.92
N GLU A 159 29.80 1.00 -16.41
CA GLU A 159 30.67 2.17 -16.50
C GLU A 159 30.09 3.31 -15.64
N PRO A 160 30.55 3.48 -14.38
CA PRO A 160 29.93 4.42 -13.43
C PRO A 160 29.87 5.86 -13.93
N GLU A 161 30.88 6.29 -14.70
CA GLU A 161 30.98 7.64 -15.25
C GLU A 161 29.88 7.91 -16.28
N ARG A 162 29.59 6.94 -17.15
CA ARG A 162 28.48 6.99 -18.13
C ARG A 162 27.12 6.98 -17.46
N ALA A 163 26.96 6.16 -16.42
CA ALA A 163 25.74 6.15 -15.62
C ALA A 163 25.50 7.52 -14.98
N GLU A 164 26.54 8.19 -14.49
CA GLU A 164 26.43 9.53 -13.91
C GLU A 164 26.09 10.62 -14.95
N GLU A 165 26.59 10.49 -16.19
CA GLU A 165 26.14 11.33 -17.32
C GLU A 165 24.62 11.20 -17.54
N ARG A 166 24.10 9.97 -17.54
CA ARG A 166 22.67 9.69 -17.71
C ARG A 166 21.84 10.19 -16.53
N VAL A 167 22.31 10.03 -15.30
CA VAL A 167 21.68 10.60 -14.11
C VAL A 167 21.45 12.11 -14.28
N ARG A 168 22.46 12.86 -14.72
CA ARG A 168 22.33 14.31 -14.95
C ARG A 168 21.32 14.65 -16.04
N ALA A 169 21.37 13.93 -17.16
CA ALA A 169 20.45 14.14 -18.29
C ALA A 169 18.99 13.81 -17.93
N HIS A 170 18.76 12.69 -17.24
CA HIS A 170 17.40 12.29 -16.82
C HIS A 170 16.84 13.18 -15.71
N ALA A 171 17.68 13.69 -14.81
CA ALA A 171 17.23 14.66 -13.82
C ALA A 171 16.84 16.00 -14.47
N GLU A 172 17.59 16.44 -15.48
CA GLU A 172 17.25 17.63 -16.28
C GLU A 172 15.94 17.45 -17.05
N HIS A 173 15.78 16.32 -17.73
CA HIS A 173 14.54 15.99 -18.42
C HIS A 173 13.36 15.97 -17.45
N PHE A 174 13.49 15.30 -16.30
CA PHE A 174 12.40 15.19 -15.34
C PHE A 174 12.00 16.55 -14.75
N ALA A 175 12.96 17.39 -14.35
CA ALA A 175 12.68 18.74 -13.88
C ALA A 175 11.98 19.58 -14.97
N GLY A 176 12.43 19.46 -16.23
CA GLY A 176 11.78 20.09 -17.38
C GLY A 176 10.34 19.61 -17.62
N THR A 177 10.08 18.31 -17.45
CA THR A 177 8.74 17.71 -17.49
C THR A 177 7.86 18.29 -16.37
N VAL A 178 8.32 18.30 -15.12
CA VAL A 178 7.58 18.88 -13.98
C VAL A 178 7.26 20.36 -14.25
N ARG A 179 8.23 21.15 -14.72
CA ARG A 179 8.00 22.55 -15.12
C ARG A 179 6.91 22.66 -16.18
N ALA A 180 6.99 21.87 -17.25
CA ALA A 180 6.03 21.91 -18.34
C ALA A 180 4.62 21.55 -17.87
N ILE A 181 4.50 20.56 -16.98
CA ILE A 181 3.25 20.17 -16.35
C ILE A 181 2.68 21.32 -15.53
N LEU A 182 3.43 21.84 -14.56
CA LEU A 182 2.96 22.91 -13.69
C LEU A 182 2.64 24.20 -14.47
N SER A 183 3.38 24.49 -15.54
CA SER A 183 3.14 25.68 -16.37
C SER A 183 1.82 25.60 -17.15
N ARG A 184 1.48 24.42 -17.69
CA ARG A 184 0.26 24.25 -18.50
C ARG A 184 -0.99 24.02 -17.64
N THR A 185 -0.82 23.53 -16.41
CA THR A 185 -1.93 23.22 -15.48
C THR A 185 -2.15 24.31 -14.43
N ALA A 186 -1.30 25.36 -14.45
CA ALA A 186 -1.44 26.53 -13.61
C ALA A 186 -2.87 27.10 -13.70
N GLY A 187 -3.56 27.16 -12.56
CA GLY A 187 -4.90 27.73 -12.48
C GLY A 187 -6.06 26.77 -12.82
N GLU A 188 -5.82 25.54 -13.28
CA GLU A 188 -6.91 24.56 -13.54
C GLU A 188 -7.80 24.33 -12.30
N ALA A 189 -7.20 24.38 -11.10
CA ALA A 189 -7.90 24.27 -9.82
C ALA A 189 -7.97 25.60 -9.03
N GLY A 190 -7.71 26.73 -9.70
CA GLY A 190 -7.75 28.06 -9.09
C GLY A 190 -6.65 28.38 -8.07
N GLY A 191 -5.61 27.54 -7.95
CA GLY A 191 -4.46 27.73 -7.05
C GLY A 191 -3.12 27.54 -7.76
N ALA A 192 -2.03 27.61 -7.00
CA ALA A 192 -0.72 27.16 -7.46
C ALA A 192 -0.81 25.68 -7.84
N GLY A 193 -0.32 25.31 -9.03
CA GLY A 193 -0.32 23.92 -9.48
C GLY A 193 0.50 23.04 -8.52
N MET A 194 -0.01 21.86 -8.22
CA MET A 194 0.67 20.83 -7.42
C MET A 194 0.97 19.64 -8.32
N LEU A 195 2.06 18.93 -8.08
CA LEU A 195 2.32 17.65 -8.71
C LEU A 195 2.72 16.63 -7.64
N CYS A 196 2.11 15.44 -7.68
CA CYS A 196 2.38 14.36 -6.73
C CYS A 196 2.86 13.10 -7.48
N SER A 197 4.13 12.72 -7.29
CA SER A 197 4.73 11.52 -7.90
C SER A 197 5.10 10.49 -6.83
N PRO A 198 4.15 9.68 -6.35
CA PRO A 198 4.45 8.58 -5.43
C PRO A 198 5.14 7.42 -6.16
N PHE A 199 6.12 6.81 -5.48
CA PHE A 199 6.91 5.68 -5.97
C PHE A 199 7.29 4.75 -4.80
N ASP A 200 7.41 3.45 -5.06
CA ASP A 200 8.00 2.51 -4.11
C ASP A 200 9.45 2.90 -3.80
N THR A 201 9.83 2.89 -2.53
CA THR A 201 11.14 3.43 -2.10
C THR A 201 12.29 2.59 -2.65
N GLU A 202 12.11 1.27 -2.70
CA GLU A 202 13.08 0.31 -3.22
C GLU A 202 13.39 0.52 -4.70
N LEU A 203 12.54 1.25 -5.44
CA LEU A 203 12.88 1.67 -6.80
C LEU A 203 14.24 2.39 -6.79
N PHE A 204 14.45 3.30 -5.84
CA PHE A 204 15.63 4.13 -5.79
C PHE A 204 16.75 3.47 -4.98
N GLY A 205 17.66 2.80 -5.70
CA GLY A 205 18.92 2.27 -5.17
C GLY A 205 18.97 0.76 -5.15
N HIS A 206 17.81 0.09 -5.05
CA HIS A 206 17.73 -1.36 -5.15
C HIS A 206 17.44 -1.81 -6.59
N TRP A 207 16.25 -1.48 -7.13
CA TRP A 207 15.87 -1.82 -8.51
C TRP A 207 16.59 -0.94 -9.54
N TRP A 208 16.59 0.37 -9.32
CA TRP A 208 17.34 1.35 -10.07
C TRP A 208 18.49 1.89 -9.22
N PHE A 209 19.69 1.34 -9.41
CA PHE A 209 20.85 1.60 -8.56
C PHE A 209 21.24 3.08 -8.49
N GLU A 210 21.09 3.81 -9.59
CA GLU A 210 21.41 5.22 -9.71
C GLU A 210 20.31 6.13 -9.15
N GLY A 211 19.13 5.59 -8.83
CA GLY A 211 17.94 6.32 -8.40
C GLY A 211 18.16 7.35 -7.28
N PRO A 212 18.92 7.08 -6.20
CA PRO A 212 19.18 8.06 -5.14
C PRO A 212 20.01 9.25 -5.62
N ARG A 213 20.93 9.02 -6.56
CA ARG A 213 21.73 10.09 -7.18
C ARG A 213 20.87 10.93 -8.13
N TRP A 214 19.98 10.28 -8.87
CA TRP A 214 18.97 10.97 -9.69
C TRP A 214 18.03 11.83 -8.84
N LEU A 215 17.48 11.32 -7.73
CA LEU A 215 16.64 12.10 -6.82
C LEU A 215 17.35 13.37 -6.35
N ARG A 216 18.61 13.25 -5.91
CA ARG A 216 19.43 14.40 -5.50
C ARG A 216 19.53 15.45 -6.61
N GLN A 217 19.79 15.03 -7.85
CA GLN A 217 19.92 15.93 -8.99
C GLN A 217 18.58 16.55 -9.38
N VAL A 218 17.46 15.82 -9.27
CA VAL A 218 16.11 16.36 -9.50
C VAL A 218 15.83 17.49 -8.52
N PHE A 219 15.98 17.26 -7.21
CA PHE A 219 15.71 18.29 -6.20
C PHE A 219 16.59 19.55 -6.38
N ALA A 220 17.86 19.38 -6.72
CA ALA A 220 18.74 20.51 -7.02
C ALA A 220 18.30 21.32 -8.26
N ARG A 221 17.63 20.68 -9.22
CA ARG A 221 17.15 21.32 -10.45
C ARG A 221 15.76 21.93 -10.31
N LEU A 222 14.88 21.35 -9.50
CA LEU A 222 13.54 21.92 -9.26
C LEU A 222 13.63 23.37 -8.77
N GLU A 223 14.56 23.65 -7.86
CA GLU A 223 14.80 25.02 -7.36
C GLU A 223 15.20 25.98 -8.50
N ALA A 224 16.10 25.57 -9.38
CA ALA A 224 16.53 26.38 -10.54
C ALA A 224 15.39 26.63 -11.54
N GLU A 225 14.39 25.74 -11.59
CA GLU A 225 13.19 25.87 -12.41
C GLU A 225 12.06 26.68 -11.71
N GLY A 226 12.32 27.22 -10.52
CA GLY A 226 11.33 27.97 -9.73
C GLY A 226 10.22 27.08 -9.14
N ILE A 227 10.48 25.79 -8.97
CA ILE A 227 9.54 24.80 -8.45
C ILE A 227 9.94 24.46 -7.03
N GLU A 228 9.04 24.72 -6.09
CA GLU A 228 9.28 24.46 -4.66
C GLU A 228 8.87 23.04 -4.29
N PRO A 229 9.81 22.18 -3.85
CA PRO A 229 9.47 20.90 -3.25
C PRO A 229 8.92 21.13 -1.84
N ILE A 230 7.71 20.63 -1.57
CA ILE A 230 6.98 20.87 -0.32
C ILE A 230 6.45 19.55 0.25
N THR A 231 6.33 19.46 1.58
CA THR A 231 5.68 18.31 2.23
C THR A 231 4.17 18.40 2.04
N ALA A 232 3.50 17.25 1.93
CA ALA A 232 2.04 17.19 1.78
C ALA A 232 1.28 17.92 2.92
N GLY A 233 1.78 17.83 4.16
CA GLY A 233 1.20 18.53 5.31
C GLY A 233 1.28 20.06 5.16
N HIS A 234 2.47 20.61 4.93
CA HIS A 234 2.65 22.06 4.75
C HIS A 234 1.91 22.58 3.52
N TYR A 235 1.83 21.79 2.44
CA TYR A 235 1.04 22.16 1.27
C TYR A 235 -0.44 22.36 1.64
N LEU A 236 -1.04 21.46 2.41
CA LEU A 236 -2.46 21.58 2.81
C LEU A 236 -2.72 22.73 3.78
N GLU A 237 -1.76 23.04 4.66
CA GLU A 237 -1.85 24.20 5.55
C GLU A 237 -1.88 25.52 4.75
N ALA A 238 -1.04 25.63 3.72
CA ALA A 238 -0.98 26.80 2.85
C ALA A 238 -2.09 26.83 1.77
N HIS A 239 -2.53 25.66 1.31
CA HIS A 239 -3.45 25.48 0.19
C HIS A 239 -4.55 24.46 0.53
N PRO A 240 -5.49 24.81 1.43
CA PRO A 240 -6.57 23.90 1.79
C PRO A 240 -7.42 23.53 0.56
N PRO A 241 -7.85 22.26 0.43
CA PRO A 241 -8.65 21.82 -0.71
C PRO A 241 -9.94 22.63 -0.86
N ARG A 242 -10.26 23.03 -2.10
CA ARG A 242 -11.44 23.87 -2.41
C ARG A 242 -12.65 23.09 -2.89
N GLU A 243 -12.45 21.88 -3.37
CA GLU A 243 -13.50 21.00 -3.87
C GLU A 243 -13.63 19.78 -2.96
N ALA A 244 -14.86 19.48 -2.54
CA ALA A 244 -15.21 18.24 -1.87
C ALA A 244 -15.76 17.24 -2.89
N ILE A 245 -15.24 16.02 -2.90
CA ILE A 245 -15.61 14.96 -3.85
C ILE A 245 -15.84 13.63 -3.14
N THR A 246 -16.61 12.75 -3.79
CA THR A 246 -16.65 11.33 -3.42
C THR A 246 -15.75 10.58 -4.38
N LEU A 247 -14.77 9.85 -3.85
CA LEU A 247 -13.93 8.94 -4.63
C LEU A 247 -14.68 7.65 -4.96
N LEU A 248 -14.35 7.07 -6.11
CA LEU A 248 -14.71 5.70 -6.44
C LEU A 248 -13.89 4.73 -5.60
N GLU A 249 -14.41 3.52 -5.39
CA GLU A 249 -13.66 2.43 -4.79
C GLU A 249 -12.58 1.93 -5.76
N GLY A 250 -11.40 1.61 -5.25
CA GLY A 250 -10.31 1.07 -6.08
C GLY A 250 -8.96 1.08 -5.37
N SER A 251 -7.91 0.81 -6.13
CA SER A 251 -6.50 0.80 -5.70
C SER A 251 -5.61 1.40 -6.80
N TRP A 252 -4.33 1.62 -6.51
CA TRP A 252 -3.33 1.98 -7.54
C TRP A 252 -2.74 0.76 -8.28
N GLY A 253 -3.19 -0.44 -7.93
CA GLY A 253 -2.68 -1.71 -8.46
C GLY A 253 -3.24 -2.05 -9.83
N GLU A 254 -2.99 -3.28 -10.27
CA GLU A 254 -3.42 -3.75 -11.58
C GLU A 254 -4.94 -3.65 -11.76
N GLY A 255 -5.37 -3.02 -12.86
CA GLY A 255 -6.78 -2.79 -13.18
C GLY A 255 -7.44 -1.69 -12.34
N GLY A 256 -6.75 -1.13 -11.34
CA GLY A 256 -7.25 -0.05 -10.51
C GLY A 256 -8.29 -0.45 -9.47
N ASP A 257 -8.45 -1.75 -9.24
CA ASP A 257 -9.43 -2.33 -8.33
C ASP A 257 -8.76 -3.35 -7.40
N HIS A 258 -9.54 -4.25 -6.82
CA HIS A 258 -9.07 -5.18 -5.81
C HIS A 258 -8.62 -6.53 -6.38
N ARG A 259 -8.62 -6.73 -7.71
CA ARG A 259 -8.38 -8.05 -8.33
C ARG A 259 -7.05 -8.69 -7.97
N VAL A 260 -6.03 -7.87 -7.68
CA VAL A 260 -4.71 -8.37 -7.28
C VAL A 260 -4.78 -9.08 -5.93
N TRP A 261 -5.60 -8.60 -5.01
CA TRP A 261 -5.70 -9.17 -3.66
C TRP A 261 -6.92 -10.08 -3.49
N MET A 262 -7.98 -9.86 -4.28
CA MET A 262 -9.23 -10.60 -4.23
C MET A 262 -9.48 -11.30 -5.57
N ASN A 263 -9.12 -12.58 -5.64
CA ASN A 263 -9.34 -13.46 -6.78
C ASN A 263 -9.37 -14.93 -6.32
N LYS A 264 -9.53 -15.86 -7.26
CA LYS A 264 -9.66 -17.30 -6.97
C LYS A 264 -8.43 -17.92 -6.32
N ASP A 265 -7.23 -17.40 -6.56
CA ASP A 265 -6.00 -17.90 -5.93
C ASP A 265 -5.86 -17.43 -4.48
N THR A 266 -6.56 -16.36 -4.09
CA THR A 266 -6.40 -15.70 -2.79
C THR A 266 -7.65 -15.73 -1.92
N GLU A 267 -8.81 -16.16 -2.43
CA GLU A 267 -10.08 -16.19 -1.69
C GLU A 267 -9.99 -16.93 -0.35
N TRP A 268 -9.25 -18.05 -0.31
CA TRP A 268 -9.05 -18.86 0.88
C TRP A 268 -8.37 -18.09 2.01
N THR A 269 -7.47 -17.14 1.70
CA THR A 269 -6.80 -16.31 2.70
C THR A 269 -7.81 -15.40 3.40
N TRP A 270 -8.77 -14.85 2.66
CA TRP A 270 -9.78 -13.93 3.19
C TRP A 270 -10.77 -14.63 4.12
N GLU A 271 -11.16 -15.87 3.81
CA GLU A 271 -12.00 -16.67 4.71
C GLU A 271 -11.33 -16.86 6.08
N MET A 272 -10.03 -17.13 6.08
CA MET A 272 -9.24 -17.31 7.30
C MET A 272 -9.05 -15.98 8.05
N ILE A 273 -8.77 -14.88 7.34
CA ILE A 273 -8.66 -13.53 7.94
C ILE A 273 -9.97 -13.13 8.62
N TYR A 274 -11.11 -13.26 7.93
CA TYR A 274 -12.41 -12.87 8.51
C TYR A 274 -12.75 -13.69 9.75
N GLN A 275 -12.47 -15.00 9.74
CA GLN A 275 -12.68 -15.83 10.91
C GLN A 275 -11.78 -15.41 12.08
N ALA A 276 -10.50 -15.14 11.82
CA ALA A 276 -9.54 -14.70 12.83
C ALA A 276 -9.89 -13.32 13.41
N GLU A 277 -10.35 -12.38 12.59
CA GLU A 277 -10.88 -11.08 13.02
C GLU A 277 -12.05 -11.26 13.99
N GLU A 278 -13.03 -12.09 13.64
CA GLU A 278 -14.20 -12.36 14.48
C GLU A 278 -13.80 -13.02 15.80
N ASP A 279 -12.87 -13.97 15.77
CA ASP A 279 -12.40 -14.67 16.97
C ASP A 279 -11.65 -13.74 17.93
N LEU A 280 -10.75 -12.88 17.42
CA LEU A 280 -10.03 -11.91 18.24
C LEU A 280 -11.00 -10.89 18.82
N TRP A 281 -11.87 -10.29 18.01
CA TRP A 281 -12.82 -9.29 18.50
C TRP A 281 -13.87 -9.89 19.42
N GLY A 282 -14.30 -11.13 19.21
CA GLY A 282 -15.14 -11.86 20.15
C GLY A 282 -14.47 -12.07 21.51
N LEU A 283 -13.16 -12.34 21.51
CA LEU A 283 -12.37 -12.47 22.74
C LEU A 283 -12.19 -11.11 23.45
N VAL A 284 -11.81 -10.07 22.71
CA VAL A 284 -11.48 -8.73 23.23
C VAL A 284 -12.73 -7.92 23.61
N ALA A 285 -13.86 -8.18 22.95
CA ALA A 285 -15.15 -7.57 23.30
C ALA A 285 -15.71 -8.10 24.62
N SER A 286 -15.28 -9.27 25.08
CA SER A 286 -15.63 -9.77 26.42
C SER A 286 -14.68 -9.21 27.49
N ASP A 287 -15.22 -8.79 28.63
CA ASP A 287 -14.40 -8.26 29.72
C ASP A 287 -13.53 -9.35 30.38
N GLY A 288 -12.33 -8.97 30.81
CA GLY A 288 -11.51 -9.76 31.75
C GLY A 288 -10.16 -10.23 31.20
N TRP A 289 -9.94 -10.21 29.88
CA TRP A 289 -8.66 -10.60 29.29
C TRP A 289 -7.51 -9.70 29.76
N GLN A 290 -7.79 -8.43 30.02
CA GLN A 290 -6.85 -7.43 30.51
C GLN A 290 -6.48 -7.58 31.99
N ARG A 291 -7.33 -8.24 32.80
CA ARG A 291 -7.16 -8.34 34.26
C ARG A 291 -6.13 -9.40 34.66
N THR A 292 -5.93 -10.40 33.81
CA THR A 292 -5.02 -11.51 34.07
C THR A 292 -3.75 -11.32 33.24
N PRO A 293 -2.58 -11.03 33.84
CA PRO A 293 -1.34 -10.73 33.10
C PRO A 293 -0.97 -11.78 32.05
N ARG A 294 -1.20 -13.07 32.37
CA ARG A 294 -0.93 -14.16 31.43
C ARG A 294 -1.88 -14.17 30.23
N VAL A 295 -3.17 -13.89 30.44
CA VAL A 295 -4.14 -13.79 29.34
C VAL A 295 -3.82 -12.56 28.49
N ARG A 296 -3.53 -11.41 29.11
CA ARG A 296 -3.09 -10.20 28.42
C ARG A 296 -1.90 -10.48 27.50
N ARG A 297 -0.86 -11.14 28.01
CA ARG A 297 0.33 -11.52 27.23
C ARG A 297 0.00 -12.39 26.02
N ILE A 298 -0.83 -13.41 26.19
CA ILE A 298 -1.25 -14.29 25.09
C ILE A 298 -2.07 -13.51 24.04
N VAL A 299 -3.03 -12.69 24.49
CA VAL A 299 -3.87 -11.87 23.59
C VAL A 299 -3.04 -10.87 22.80
N GLU A 300 -2.00 -10.33 23.41
CA GLU A 300 -1.07 -9.42 22.74
C GLU A 300 -0.34 -10.12 21.59
N GLN A 301 0.23 -11.32 21.83
CA GLN A 301 0.84 -12.10 20.76
C GLN A 301 -0.18 -12.56 19.71
N LEU A 302 -1.38 -12.97 20.12
CA LEU A 302 -2.47 -13.35 19.23
C LEU A 302 -2.84 -12.21 18.27
N ALA A 303 -2.86 -10.96 18.75
CA ALA A 303 -3.12 -9.80 17.91
C ALA A 303 -1.97 -9.51 16.93
N ARG A 304 -0.71 -9.80 17.30
CA ARG A 304 0.41 -9.73 16.35
C ARG A 304 0.22 -10.71 15.20
N GLU A 305 -0.14 -11.96 15.51
CA GLU A 305 -0.41 -12.96 14.47
C GLU A 305 -1.55 -12.52 13.55
N LEU A 306 -2.61 -11.88 14.09
CA LEU A 306 -3.68 -11.33 13.24
C LEU A 306 -3.17 -10.22 12.32
N LEU A 307 -2.38 -9.27 12.84
CA LEU A 307 -1.81 -8.18 12.01
C LEU A 307 -0.88 -8.74 10.92
N LEU A 308 -0.09 -9.76 11.25
CA LEU A 308 0.78 -10.44 10.30
C LEU A 308 -0.04 -11.18 9.23
N LEU A 309 -1.14 -11.84 9.60
CA LEU A 309 -2.09 -12.45 8.64
C LEU A 309 -2.73 -11.42 7.70
N GLN A 310 -2.99 -10.21 8.18
CA GLN A 310 -3.65 -9.14 7.42
C GLN A 310 -2.72 -8.39 6.47
N ALA A 311 -1.43 -8.73 6.40
CA ALA A 311 -0.51 -8.12 5.45
C ALA A 311 -0.92 -8.42 3.99
N SER A 312 -1.11 -7.37 3.19
CA SER A 312 -1.53 -7.49 1.78
C SER A 312 -0.48 -8.14 0.88
N ASP A 313 0.77 -8.19 1.33
CA ASP A 313 1.89 -8.84 0.65
C ASP A 313 1.60 -10.30 0.32
N TRP A 314 0.88 -11.02 1.18
CA TRP A 314 0.58 -12.44 0.97
C TRP A 314 -0.21 -12.65 -0.32
N GLN A 315 -1.33 -11.95 -0.47
CA GLN A 315 -2.16 -12.05 -1.66
C GLN A 315 -1.44 -11.49 -2.88
N PHE A 316 -0.65 -10.42 -2.73
CA PHE A 316 0.17 -9.88 -3.81
C PHE A 316 1.20 -10.89 -4.33
N LEU A 317 1.94 -11.58 -3.46
CA LEU A 317 2.97 -12.55 -3.84
C LEU A 317 2.38 -13.84 -4.42
N ILE A 318 1.20 -14.26 -3.94
CA ILE A 318 0.44 -15.38 -4.51
C ILE A 318 0.00 -15.03 -5.93
N THR A 319 -0.65 -13.88 -6.10
CA THR A 319 -1.16 -13.40 -7.38
C THR A 319 -0.07 -13.16 -8.42
N THR A 320 1.01 -12.49 -8.02
CA THR A 320 2.10 -12.15 -8.96
C THR A 320 3.02 -13.32 -9.26
N TRP A 321 2.90 -14.43 -8.53
CA TRP A 321 3.81 -15.59 -8.61
C TRP A 321 5.28 -15.27 -8.28
N SER A 322 5.53 -14.15 -7.61
CA SER A 322 6.91 -13.71 -7.32
C SER A 322 7.56 -14.53 -6.21
N ALA A 323 6.76 -14.95 -5.21
CA ALA A 323 7.20 -15.83 -4.12
C ALA A 323 6.01 -16.63 -3.56
N ARG A 324 5.16 -17.20 -4.44
CA ARG A 324 3.88 -17.84 -4.05
C ARG A 324 4.02 -18.87 -2.93
N ASN A 325 4.90 -19.86 -3.09
CA ASN A 325 5.10 -20.91 -2.07
C ASN A 325 5.52 -20.33 -0.71
N TYR A 326 6.33 -19.28 -0.71
CA TYR A 326 6.74 -18.61 0.52
C TYR A 326 5.55 -17.92 1.19
N ALA A 327 4.75 -17.17 0.42
CA ALA A 327 3.58 -16.47 0.92
C ALA A 327 2.50 -17.43 1.46
N GLU A 328 2.19 -18.50 0.73
CA GLU A 328 1.24 -19.53 1.17
C GLU A 328 1.71 -20.21 2.47
N THR A 329 3.01 -20.54 2.56
CA THR A 329 3.59 -21.16 3.76
C THR A 329 3.54 -20.23 4.97
N ARG A 330 4.02 -18.98 4.82
CA ARG A 330 4.04 -18.00 5.91
C ARG A 330 2.64 -17.63 6.39
N PHE A 331 1.69 -17.48 5.48
CA PHE A 331 0.29 -17.25 5.83
C PHE A 331 -0.29 -18.41 6.64
N ALA A 332 -0.06 -19.66 6.19
CA ALA A 332 -0.53 -20.84 6.90
C ALA A 332 0.11 -20.98 8.30
N GLU A 333 1.40 -20.65 8.44
CA GLU A 333 2.10 -20.61 9.74
C GLU A 333 1.46 -19.60 10.69
N HIS A 334 1.28 -18.34 10.28
CA HIS A 334 0.63 -17.33 11.13
C HIS A 334 -0.81 -17.71 11.49
N SER A 335 -1.53 -18.40 10.60
CA SER A 335 -2.89 -18.85 10.88
C SER A 335 -2.94 -19.99 11.90
N ALA A 336 -2.00 -20.93 11.81
CA ALA A 336 -1.85 -21.99 12.78
C ALA A 336 -1.45 -21.44 14.15
N ASP A 337 -0.50 -20.50 14.15
CA ASP A 337 -0.01 -19.82 15.36
C ASP A 337 -1.15 -19.01 16.02
N PHE A 338 -1.92 -18.24 15.25
CA PHE A 338 -3.13 -17.55 15.72
C PHE A 338 -4.13 -18.52 16.38
N THR A 339 -4.45 -19.62 15.69
CA THR A 339 -5.44 -20.60 16.19
C THR A 339 -4.99 -21.20 17.52
N ARG A 340 -3.71 -21.59 17.63
CA ARG A 340 -3.16 -22.17 18.85
C ARG A 340 -3.10 -21.16 20.01
N LEU A 341 -2.72 -19.91 19.73
CA LEU A 341 -2.72 -18.84 20.74
C LEU A 341 -4.14 -18.50 21.22
N LEU A 342 -5.14 -18.56 20.33
CA LEU A 342 -6.53 -18.37 20.69
C LEU A 342 -7.03 -19.45 21.66
N GLU A 343 -6.66 -20.71 21.43
CA GLU A 343 -6.94 -21.81 22.35
C GLU A 343 -6.28 -21.59 23.71
N PHE A 344 -5.01 -21.16 23.72
CA PHE A 344 -4.30 -20.81 24.95
C PHE A 344 -5.03 -19.70 25.72
N ALA A 345 -5.41 -18.62 25.04
CA ALA A 345 -6.12 -17.50 25.64
C ALA A 345 -7.45 -17.95 26.25
N ARG A 346 -8.25 -18.73 25.51
CA ARG A 346 -9.53 -19.26 25.98
C ARG A 346 -9.37 -20.17 27.20
N ARG A 347 -8.39 -21.08 27.18
CA ARG A 347 -8.12 -22.02 28.28
C ARG A 347 -7.63 -21.32 29.53
N VAL A 348 -6.65 -20.42 29.42
CA VAL A 348 -6.10 -19.69 30.58
C VAL A 348 -7.16 -18.75 31.16
N ARG A 349 -7.98 -18.12 30.32
CA ARG A 349 -9.13 -17.32 30.78
C ARG A 349 -10.17 -18.15 31.54
N GLY A 350 -10.37 -19.41 31.13
CA GLY A 350 -11.25 -20.36 31.82
C GLY A 350 -10.68 -20.94 33.13
N GLY A 351 -9.52 -20.49 33.59
CA GLY A 351 -8.87 -20.97 34.82
C GLY A 351 -7.86 -22.10 34.61
N GLY A 352 -7.59 -22.50 33.37
CA GLY A 352 -6.53 -23.46 33.05
C GLY A 352 -5.13 -22.84 33.08
N SER A 353 -4.11 -23.67 32.86
CA SER A 353 -2.72 -23.26 32.74
C SER A 353 -2.11 -23.74 31.43
N LEU A 354 -1.06 -23.06 30.95
CA LEU A 354 -0.21 -23.62 29.88
C LEU A 354 0.75 -24.65 30.48
N SER A 355 1.03 -25.72 29.73
CA SER A 355 2.13 -26.64 29.99
C SER A 355 3.49 -25.94 29.79
N TRP A 356 4.57 -26.62 30.15
CA TRP A 356 5.92 -26.11 29.90
C TRP A 356 6.20 -25.93 28.40
N ASP A 357 5.84 -26.91 27.56
CA ASP A 357 6.03 -26.84 26.11
C ASP A 357 5.24 -25.69 25.46
N GLU A 358 4.04 -25.42 25.96
CA GLU A 358 3.18 -24.34 25.46
C GLU A 358 3.69 -22.96 25.87
N GLU A 359 4.27 -22.85 27.06
CA GLU A 359 4.94 -21.63 27.53
C GLU A 359 6.20 -21.35 26.70
N GLU A 360 6.97 -22.39 26.37
CA GLU A 360 8.16 -22.25 25.51
C GLU A 360 7.78 -21.89 24.08
N TYR A 361 6.69 -22.50 23.57
CA TYR A 361 6.14 -22.13 22.27
C TYR A 361 5.71 -20.65 22.24
N LEU A 362 4.96 -20.15 23.24
CA LEU A 362 4.57 -18.73 23.32
C LEU A 362 5.80 -17.80 23.27
N LYS A 363 6.85 -18.11 24.06
CA LYS A 363 8.10 -17.33 24.04
C LYS A 363 8.79 -17.35 22.67
N SER A 364 8.77 -18.50 21.99
CA SER A 364 9.36 -18.59 20.64
C SER A 364 8.64 -17.68 19.65
N LYS A 365 7.30 -17.60 19.73
CA LYS A 365 6.48 -16.68 18.93
C LYS A 365 6.74 -15.23 19.28
N GLU A 366 6.79 -14.88 20.57
CA GLU A 366 7.15 -13.52 21.00
C GLU A 366 8.56 -13.09 20.55
N THR A 367 9.47 -14.03 20.37
CA THR A 367 10.83 -13.76 19.87
C THR A 367 10.87 -13.62 18.35
N GLN A 368 10.14 -14.48 17.64
CA GLN A 368 10.08 -14.50 16.18
C GLN A 368 9.25 -13.32 15.63
N ASP A 369 8.09 -13.10 16.22
CA ASP A 369 7.02 -12.22 15.75
C ASP A 369 6.82 -11.08 16.77
N PHE A 370 7.90 -10.33 17.01
CA PHE A 370 8.03 -9.36 18.13
C PHE A 370 7.49 -7.95 17.85
N CYS A 371 6.93 -7.70 16.66
CA CYS A 371 6.50 -6.37 16.23
C CYS A 371 5.41 -5.78 17.15
N PHE A 372 5.35 -4.44 17.27
CA PHE A 372 4.33 -3.73 18.08
C PHE A 372 4.32 -4.13 19.58
N PRO A 373 5.25 -3.60 20.38
CA PRO A 373 5.42 -4.01 21.79
C PRO A 373 4.30 -3.53 22.74
N ASP A 374 3.35 -2.73 22.26
CA ASP A 374 2.31 -2.07 23.07
C ASP A 374 0.87 -2.38 22.60
N LEU A 375 0.66 -3.43 21.80
CA LEU A 375 -0.64 -3.76 21.19
C LEU A 375 -1.78 -3.93 22.20
N ALA A 376 -1.51 -4.44 23.40
CA ALA A 376 -2.55 -4.63 24.39
C ALA A 376 -3.24 -3.31 24.76
N GLY A 377 -2.50 -2.19 24.81
CA GLY A 377 -3.10 -0.87 25.04
C GLY A 377 -3.96 -0.39 23.87
N HIS A 378 -3.51 -0.64 22.64
CA HIS A 378 -4.28 -0.29 21.42
C HIS A 378 -5.58 -1.10 21.31
N LEU A 379 -5.54 -2.40 21.64
CA LEU A 379 -6.73 -3.26 21.68
C LEU A 379 -7.76 -2.79 22.71
N GLU A 380 -7.32 -2.34 23.88
CA GLU A 380 -8.20 -1.80 24.91
C GLU A 380 -8.90 -0.52 24.43
N ALA A 381 -8.14 0.42 23.86
CA ALA A 381 -8.69 1.66 23.32
C ALA A 381 -9.71 1.39 22.21
N ALA A 382 -9.38 0.47 21.28
CA ALA A 382 -10.27 0.09 20.19
C ALA A 382 -11.54 -0.61 20.69
N SER A 383 -11.43 -1.54 21.65
CA SER A 383 -12.59 -2.22 22.26
C SER A 383 -13.55 -1.24 22.95
N GLN A 384 -13.01 -0.23 23.64
CA GLN A 384 -13.83 0.82 24.26
C GLN A 384 -14.57 1.68 23.22
N ALA A 385 -13.91 2.04 22.12
CA ALA A 385 -14.54 2.77 21.01
C ALA A 385 -15.69 1.96 20.38
N PHE A 386 -15.48 0.66 20.15
CA PHE A 386 -16.50 -0.27 19.64
C PHE A 386 -17.74 -0.34 20.56
N ARG A 387 -17.54 -0.40 21.89
CA ARG A 387 -18.66 -0.41 22.86
C ARG A 387 -19.35 0.95 23.00
N GLY A 388 -18.64 2.05 22.76
CA GLY A 388 -19.15 3.41 22.81
C GLY A 388 -20.02 3.83 21.61
N GLY A 389 -20.25 2.94 20.64
CA GLY A 389 -21.05 3.23 19.45
C GLY A 389 -20.30 4.00 18.36
N VAL A 390 -18.98 4.15 18.47
CA VAL A 390 -18.12 4.63 17.39
C VAL A 390 -17.81 3.41 16.52
N THR A 391 -18.66 3.16 15.53
CA THR A 391 -18.45 2.09 14.55
C THR A 391 -17.19 2.39 13.74
N ALA A 392 -16.16 1.54 13.89
CA ALA A 392 -14.98 1.49 13.02
C ALA A 392 -15.30 0.96 11.61
#